data_AF-A0A944U4Y7-F1
#
_entry.id   AF-A0A944U4Y7-F1
#
_cell.length_a   1.000
_cell.length_b   1.000
_cell.length_c   1.000
_cell.angle_alpha   90.00
_cell.angle_beta   90.00
_cell.angle_gamma   90.00
#
_symmetry.space_group_name_H-M   'P 1'
#
loop_
_entity.id
_entity.type
_entity.pdbx_description
1 polymer ?
#
loop_
_entity_poly.entity_id
_entity_poly.type
_entity_poly.pdbx_seq_one_letter_code
_entity_poly.pdbx_strand_id
1 'polypeptide(L)'
;MAAIGRFQKGDDIFYAKVVDGELFKLKGDVFGSPSFQKRATNPKGIKTLTPVAPSKVIAVGLNYADHARESGKALPKTPLFWLKAPTSLIPDGGKIEIPFQDHRVDYEAELAIVIGRRMRNVTANAAA
;
A
#
# COMPACT_ATOMS: atom_id res chain seq x y z
N MET A 1 2.96 4.13 -17.51
CA MET A 1 2.68 4.84 -16.23
C MET A 1 3.85 4.57 -15.30
N ALA A 2 4.42 5.57 -14.63
CA ALA A 2 5.54 5.35 -13.72
C ALA A 2 5.02 5.13 -12.28
N ALA A 3 5.44 4.03 -11.65
CA ALA A 3 5.13 3.71 -10.26
C ALA A 3 6.42 3.54 -9.46
N ILE A 4 6.33 3.59 -8.13
CA ILE A 4 7.44 3.24 -7.23
C ILE A 4 7.04 1.99 -6.44
N GLY A 5 7.91 0.99 -6.44
CA GLY A 5 7.74 -0.24 -5.67
C GLY A 5 8.93 -0.53 -4.78
N ARG A 6 8.76 -1.49 -3.87
CA ARG A 6 9.81 -2.03 -3.01
C ARG A 6 10.07 -3.48 -3.40
N PHE A 7 11.34 -3.84 -3.52
CA PHE A 7 11.79 -5.09 -4.12
C PHE A 7 12.92 -5.70 -3.30
N GLN A 8 13.16 -6.98 -3.49
CA GLN A 8 14.26 -7.72 -2.89
C GLN A 8 15.02 -8.52 -3.95
N LYS A 9 16.36 -8.52 -3.85
CA LYS A 9 17.24 -9.40 -4.64
C LYS A 9 18.34 -9.97 -3.74
N GLY A 10 18.29 -11.27 -3.46
CA GLY A 10 19.09 -11.84 -2.37
C GLY A 10 18.71 -11.16 -1.06
N ASP A 11 19.69 -10.62 -0.35
CA ASP A 11 19.47 -9.90 0.92
C ASP A 11 19.26 -8.37 0.74
N ASP A 12 19.45 -7.85 -0.47
CA ASP A 12 19.30 -6.42 -0.77
C ASP A 12 17.83 -6.08 -0.97
N ILE A 13 17.29 -5.22 -0.08
CA ILE A 13 15.96 -4.63 -0.19
C ILE A 13 16.09 -3.19 -0.65
N PHE A 14 15.34 -2.83 -1.70
CA PHE A 14 15.44 -1.52 -2.31
C PHE A 14 14.12 -1.02 -2.90
N TYR A 15 14.05 0.29 -3.08
CA TYR A 15 13.00 0.92 -3.86
C TYR A 15 13.42 1.05 -5.32
N ALA A 16 12.48 0.99 -6.25
CA ALA A 16 12.74 1.26 -7.66
C ALA A 16 11.54 1.94 -8.32
N LYS A 17 11.83 2.77 -9.32
CA LYS A 17 10.83 3.23 -10.28
C LYS A 17 10.56 2.12 -11.27
N VAL A 18 9.29 1.83 -11.53
CA VAL A 18 8.83 0.88 -12.54
C VAL A 18 8.41 1.67 -13.77
N VAL A 19 9.03 1.38 -14.91
CA VAL A 19 8.66 1.96 -16.21
C VAL A 19 8.58 0.81 -17.20
N ASP A 20 7.38 0.53 -17.72
CA ASP A 20 7.11 -0.52 -18.71
C ASP A 20 7.69 -1.90 -18.32
N GLY A 21 7.61 -2.23 -17.02
CA GLY A 21 8.11 -3.48 -16.44
C GLY A 21 9.59 -3.45 -16.06
N GLU A 22 10.35 -2.43 -16.45
CA GLU A 22 11.75 -2.26 -16.07
C GLU A 22 11.91 -1.54 -14.72
N LEU A 23 12.91 -1.96 -13.95
CA LEU A 23 13.16 -1.47 -12.59
C LEU A 23 14.41 -0.59 -12.54
N PHE A 24 14.24 0.67 -12.18
CA PHE A 24 15.34 1.62 -11.99
C PHE A 24 15.52 1.89 -10.50
N LYS A 25 16.57 1.29 -9.90
CA LYS A 25 16.81 1.37 -8.44
C LYS A 25 16.90 2.82 -7.99
N LEU A 26 16.20 3.12 -6.91
CA LEU A 26 16.13 4.42 -6.26
C LEU A 26 17.39 4.64 -5.39
N LYS A 27 17.86 5.88 -5.33
CA LYS A 27 18.88 6.36 -4.40
C LYS A 27 18.33 7.54 -3.59
N GLY A 28 18.49 7.48 -2.27
CA GLY A 28 17.99 8.48 -1.33
C GLY A 28 16.69 8.06 -0.65
N ASP A 29 15.95 9.04 -0.14
CA ASP A 29 14.66 8.84 0.52
C ASP A 29 13.53 8.75 -0.51
N VAL A 30 12.71 7.69 -0.43
CA VAL A 30 11.56 7.47 -1.30
C VAL A 30 10.47 8.53 -1.13
N PHE A 31 10.37 9.15 0.05
CA PHE A 31 9.39 10.20 0.34
C PHE A 31 9.96 11.62 0.20
N GLY A 32 11.25 11.74 -0.11
CA GLY A 32 11.93 13.01 -0.32
C GLY A 32 12.09 13.33 -1.80
N SER A 33 13.32 13.69 -2.19
CA SER A 33 13.72 13.95 -3.58
C SER A 33 14.67 12.86 -4.07
N PRO A 34 14.19 11.65 -4.37
CA PRO A 34 15.05 10.56 -4.80
C PRO A 34 15.62 10.78 -6.20
N SER A 35 16.74 10.13 -6.46
CA SER A 35 17.25 9.93 -7.82
C SER A 35 17.13 8.47 -8.22
N PHE A 36 17.17 8.17 -9.52
CA PHE A 36 17.05 6.81 -10.05
C PHE A 36 18.28 6.46 -10.86
N GLN A 37 18.68 5.19 -10.80
CA GLN A 37 19.73 4.68 -11.69
C GLN A 37 19.31 4.84 -13.16
N LYS A 38 20.29 5.10 -14.03
CA LYS A 38 20.06 5.25 -15.48
C LYS A 38 19.86 3.92 -16.21
N ARG A 39 20.39 2.83 -15.64
CA ARG A 39 20.30 1.48 -16.21
C ARG A 39 19.26 0.68 -15.44
N ALA A 40 18.49 -0.11 -16.17
CA ALA A 40 17.54 -1.05 -15.58
C ALA A 40 18.27 -2.11 -14.74
N THR A 41 17.61 -2.53 -13.68
CA THR A 41 18.06 -3.61 -12.80
C THR A 41 17.72 -4.94 -13.47
N ASN A 42 18.67 -5.88 -13.50
CA ASN A 42 18.40 -7.22 -14.04
C ASN A 42 17.26 -7.89 -13.24
N PRO A 43 16.13 -8.24 -13.89
CA PRO A 43 14.92 -8.75 -13.25
C PRO A 43 15.09 -10.15 -12.64
N LYS A 44 16.10 -10.92 -13.07
CA LYS A 44 16.32 -12.28 -12.59
C LYS A 44 16.53 -12.29 -11.07
N GLY A 45 15.70 -13.06 -10.37
CA GLY A 45 15.77 -13.25 -8.93
C GLY A 45 15.21 -12.08 -8.10
N ILE A 46 14.49 -11.14 -8.72
CA ILE A 46 13.81 -10.06 -7.99
C ILE A 46 12.46 -10.56 -7.46
N LYS A 47 12.17 -10.25 -6.20
CA LYS A 47 10.86 -10.41 -5.57
C LYS A 47 10.23 -9.05 -5.33
N THR A 48 8.95 -8.92 -5.65
CA THR A 48 8.14 -7.75 -5.24
C THR A 48 7.79 -7.88 -3.76
N LEU A 49 7.97 -6.80 -3.01
CA LEU A 49 7.55 -6.71 -1.60
C LEU A 49 6.31 -5.81 -1.49
N THR A 50 5.75 -5.68 -0.28
CA THR A 50 4.83 -4.59 0.03
C THR A 50 5.51 -3.25 -0.27
N PRO A 51 4.80 -2.27 -0.88
CA PRO A 51 5.42 -1.01 -1.31
C PRO A 51 5.99 -0.21 -0.15
N VAL A 52 5.52 -0.43 1.08
CA VAL A 52 6.04 0.20 2.30
C VAL A 52 6.12 -0.79 3.46
N ALA A 53 6.87 -0.42 4.49
CA ALA A 53 6.88 -1.06 5.81
C ALA A 53 6.27 -0.11 6.85
N PRO A 54 4.94 -0.02 6.96
CA PRO A 54 4.28 0.98 7.79
C PRO A 54 4.31 0.60 9.27
N SER A 55 4.26 1.60 10.16
CA SER A 55 4.11 1.36 11.61
C SER A 55 2.68 0.99 12.03
N LYS A 56 1.68 1.30 11.19
CA LYS A 56 0.26 1.02 11.41
C LYS A 56 -0.48 1.07 10.08
N VAL A 57 -1.61 0.36 10.02
CA VAL A 57 -2.57 0.45 8.92
C VAL A 57 -3.89 0.94 9.51
N ILE A 58 -4.38 2.07 9.02
CA ILE A 58 -5.67 2.66 9.42
C ILE A 58 -6.62 2.50 8.25
N ALA A 59 -7.77 1.88 8.49
CA ALA A 59 -8.79 1.65 7.49
C ALA A 59 -10.06 2.43 7.83
N VAL A 60 -10.90 2.66 6.81
CA VAL A 60 -12.12 3.48 6.92
C VAL A 60 -13.31 2.69 6.41
N GLY A 61 -14.27 2.39 7.29
CA GLY A 61 -15.49 1.68 6.92
C GLY A 61 -16.53 2.59 6.25
N LEU A 62 -17.34 2.02 5.36
CA LEU A 62 -18.50 2.65 4.72
C LEU A 62 -18.21 4.01 4.07
N ASN A 63 -17.10 4.11 3.33
CA ASN A 63 -16.66 5.35 2.68
C ASN A 63 -17.07 5.48 1.20
N TYR A 64 -17.92 4.59 0.70
CA TYR A 64 -18.50 4.62 -0.64
C TYR A 64 -20.02 4.60 -0.55
N ALA A 65 -20.70 5.58 -1.18
CA ALA A 65 -22.14 5.70 -1.13
C ALA A 65 -22.88 4.48 -1.69
N ASP A 66 -22.34 3.91 -2.78
CA ASP A 66 -22.89 2.70 -3.40
C ASP A 66 -22.79 1.49 -2.48
N HIS A 67 -21.65 1.30 -1.83
CA HIS A 67 -21.44 0.21 -0.87
C HIS A 67 -22.36 0.32 0.35
N ALA A 68 -22.60 1.55 0.86
CA ALA A 68 -23.54 1.78 1.94
C ALA A 68 -24.98 1.40 1.53
N ARG A 69 -25.40 1.81 0.32
CA ARG A 69 -26.71 1.48 -0.26
C ARG A 69 -26.90 -0.02 -0.46
N GLU A 70 -25.90 -0.72 -1.01
CA GLU A 70 -25.91 -2.18 -1.17
C GLU A 70 -26.09 -2.90 0.18
N SER A 71 -25.42 -2.40 1.22
CA SER A 71 -25.50 -2.97 2.57
C SER A 71 -26.77 -2.58 3.34
N GLY A 72 -27.67 -1.77 2.75
CA GLY A 72 -28.85 -1.22 3.43
C GLY A 72 -28.51 -0.30 4.61
N LYS A 73 -27.31 0.29 4.63
CA LYS A 73 -26.80 1.14 5.71
C LYS A 73 -26.81 2.61 5.31
N ALA A 74 -27.09 3.48 6.27
CA ALA A 74 -26.87 4.91 6.09
C ALA A 74 -25.37 5.23 6.10
N LEU A 75 -24.96 6.25 5.34
CA LEU A 75 -23.60 6.77 5.45
C LEU A 75 -23.35 7.32 6.85
N PRO A 76 -22.18 7.04 7.45
CA PRO A 76 -21.88 7.51 8.79
C PRO A 76 -21.67 9.04 8.80
N LYS A 77 -22.10 9.71 9.87
CA LYS A 77 -21.93 11.17 10.04
C LYS A 77 -20.48 11.58 10.32
N THR A 78 -19.67 10.64 10.78
CA THR A 78 -18.24 10.79 11.06
C THR A 78 -17.49 9.55 10.55
N PRO A 79 -16.24 9.66 10.09
CA PRO A 79 -15.49 8.52 9.60
C PRO A 79 -15.38 7.38 10.64
N LEU A 80 -15.56 6.14 10.18
CA LEU A 80 -15.44 4.94 10.99
C LEU A 80 -14.05 4.34 10.84
N PHE A 81 -13.16 4.64 11.78
CA PHE A 81 -11.79 4.14 11.76
C PHE A 81 -11.64 2.80 12.46
N TRP A 82 -10.79 1.94 11.89
CA TRP A 82 -10.32 0.72 12.52
C TRP A 82 -8.85 0.44 12.11
N LEU A 83 -8.22 -0.51 12.78
CA LEU A 83 -6.79 -0.81 12.60
C LEU A 83 -6.59 -2.23 12.07
N LYS A 84 -5.65 -2.37 11.14
CA LYS A 84 -5.03 -3.66 10.80
C LYS A 84 -3.60 -3.69 11.35
N ALA A 85 -3.18 -4.84 11.84
CA ALA A 85 -1.80 -5.06 12.19
C ALA A 85 -0.92 -4.98 10.92
N PRO A 86 0.23 -4.28 10.93
CA PRO A 86 1.14 -4.27 9.78
C PRO A 86 1.61 -5.67 9.35
N THR A 87 1.61 -6.64 10.28
CA THR A 87 1.90 -8.05 10.03
C THR A 87 0.85 -8.76 9.16
N SER A 88 -0.32 -8.14 8.92
CA SER A 88 -1.33 -8.69 7.99
C SER A 88 -1.05 -8.36 6.53
N LEU A 89 -0.04 -7.55 6.23
CA LEU A 89 0.30 -7.17 4.86
C LEU A 89 1.08 -8.28 4.17
N ILE A 90 0.70 -8.60 2.95
CA ILE A 90 1.40 -9.55 2.08
C ILE A 90 1.80 -8.84 0.78
N PRO A 91 2.90 -9.25 0.12
CA PRO A 91 3.27 -8.72 -1.18
C PRO A 91 2.22 -9.07 -2.25
N ASP A 92 2.27 -8.36 -3.37
CA ASP A 92 1.48 -8.70 -4.54
C ASP A 92 1.76 -10.15 -5.00
N GLY A 93 0.71 -10.86 -5.40
CA GLY A 93 0.75 -12.31 -5.67
C GLY A 93 0.96 -13.20 -4.43
N GLY A 94 0.98 -12.64 -3.22
CA GLY A 94 1.07 -13.39 -1.97
C GLY A 94 -0.17 -14.25 -1.72
N LYS A 95 0.03 -15.39 -1.04
CA LYS A 95 -1.06 -16.30 -0.66
C LYS A 95 -1.77 -15.78 0.60
N ILE A 96 -3.09 -15.69 0.55
CA ILE A 96 -3.94 -15.43 1.73
C ILE A 96 -4.17 -16.78 2.43
N GLU A 97 -3.67 -16.92 3.65
CA GLU A 97 -3.94 -18.10 4.49
C GLU A 97 -5.24 -17.88 5.28
N ILE A 98 -6.25 -18.72 5.02
CA ILE A 98 -7.53 -18.66 5.74
C ILE A 98 -7.48 -19.63 6.94
N PRO A 99 -7.43 -19.12 8.18
CA PRO A 99 -7.20 -19.96 9.36
C PRO A 99 -8.41 -20.83 9.74
N PHE A 100 -9.63 -20.35 9.49
CA PHE A 100 -10.88 -21.04 9.84
C PHE A 100 -11.74 -21.16 8.59
N GLN A 101 -11.76 -22.35 7.98
CA GLN A 101 -12.43 -22.58 6.70
C GLN A 101 -13.96 -22.40 6.77
N ASP A 102 -14.55 -22.66 7.94
CA ASP A 102 -15.99 -22.53 8.16
C ASP A 102 -16.45 -21.08 8.39
N HIS A 103 -15.50 -20.15 8.56
CA HIS A 103 -15.81 -18.73 8.71
C HIS A 103 -15.97 -18.07 7.35
N ARG A 104 -16.97 -17.19 7.22
CA ARG A 104 -17.09 -16.34 6.04
C ARG A 104 -15.90 -15.38 5.96
N VAL A 105 -15.19 -15.44 4.85
CA VAL A 105 -14.15 -14.49 4.45
C VAL A 105 -14.63 -13.78 3.18
N ASP A 106 -14.47 -12.47 3.12
CA ASP A 106 -14.88 -11.64 1.99
C ASP A 106 -13.72 -10.78 1.51
N TYR A 107 -13.82 -10.26 0.29
CA TYR A 107 -12.83 -9.35 -0.28
C TYR A 107 -13.30 -7.90 -0.19
N GLU A 108 -12.36 -6.99 0.10
CA GLU A 108 -12.60 -5.54 0.05
C GLU A 108 -11.46 -4.90 -0.75
N ALA A 109 -11.80 -4.33 -1.90
CA ALA A 109 -10.85 -3.58 -2.73
C ALA A 109 -10.91 -2.10 -2.34
N GLU A 110 -9.80 -1.57 -1.82
CA GLU A 110 -9.73 -0.20 -1.32
C GLU A 110 -8.57 0.58 -1.95
N LEU A 111 -8.73 1.90 -2.06
CA LEU A 111 -7.63 2.81 -2.33
C LEU A 111 -6.79 2.97 -1.06
N ALA A 112 -5.51 2.60 -1.13
CA ALA A 112 -4.57 2.82 -0.05
C ALA A 112 -3.84 4.17 -0.18
N ILE A 113 -3.80 4.94 0.91
CA ILE A 113 -3.03 6.18 1.01
C ILE A 113 -1.77 5.93 1.84
N VAL A 114 -0.59 6.22 1.27
CA VAL A 114 0.70 6.11 1.96
C VAL A 114 1.13 7.49 2.47
N ILE A 115 1.35 7.60 3.78
CA ILE A 115 1.82 8.84 4.41
C ILE A 115 3.35 8.90 4.37
N GLY A 116 3.90 9.85 3.62
CA GLY A 116 5.35 9.99 3.43
C GLY A 116 6.09 10.84 4.47
N ARG A 117 5.38 11.59 5.33
CA ARG A 117 6.00 12.45 6.35
C ARG A 117 5.23 12.43 7.67
N ARG A 118 5.94 12.61 8.78
CA ARG A 118 5.30 12.76 10.10
C ARG A 118 4.42 14.01 10.10
N MET A 119 3.18 13.87 10.55
CA MET A 119 2.20 14.93 10.52
C MET A 119 1.28 14.88 11.74
N ARG A 120 0.73 16.03 12.12
CA ARG A 120 -0.20 16.20 13.25
C ARG A 120 -1.11 17.40 12.97
N ASN A 121 -2.41 17.26 13.23
CA ASN A 121 -3.42 18.33 13.07
C ASN A 121 -3.38 19.02 11.69
N VAL A 122 -3.19 18.23 10.62
CA VAL A 122 -3.19 18.73 9.23
C VAL A 122 -4.63 19.01 8.81
N THR A 123 -4.88 20.17 8.21
CA THR A 123 -6.18 20.49 7.61
C THR A 123 -6.38 19.73 6.31
N ALA A 124 -7.62 19.49 5.89
CA ALA A 124 -7.89 18.81 4.61
C ALA A 124 -7.21 19.52 3.42
N ASN A 125 -7.21 20.85 3.41
CA ASN A 125 -6.57 21.63 2.35
C ASN A 125 -5.04 21.49 2.31
N ALA A 126 -4.39 21.26 3.45
CA ALA A 126 -2.94 21.03 3.51
C ALA A 126 -2.54 19.56 3.22
N ALA A 127 -3.52 18.67 3.06
CA ALA A 127 -3.33 17.25 2.75
C ALA A 127 -3.52 16.91 1.26
N ALA A 128 -4.18 17.80 0.51
CA ALA A 128 -4.31 17.73 -0.95
C ALA A 128 -3.00 18.16 -1.64
#